data_AF-A0AAE9KYW3-F1
#
_entry.id   AF-A0AAE9KYW3-F1
#
_cell.length_a   1.000
_cell.length_b   1.000
_cell.length_c   1.000
_cell.angle_alpha   90.00
_cell.angle_beta   90.00
_cell.angle_gamma   90.00
#
_symmetry.space_group_name_H-M   'P 1'
#
loop_
_entity.id
_entity.type
_entity.pdbx_description
1 polymer ?
#
loop_
_entity_poly.entity_id
_entity_poly.type
_entity_poly.pdbx_seq_one_letter_code
_entity_poly.pdbx_strand_id
1 'polypeptide(L)'
;MFSLPHYLKPALAAAALLFVGATAYQSGRHHAQNRCDAQVAKLRETHAAALLKAEQHYTAALQQHAAQYQARLQAAREADKNLFAATVQARTESANHKKEIPHVIQNDAAADCSVLGTLGLQHYQKSLGY
;
A
#
# COMPACT_ATOMS: atom_id res chain seq x y z
N MET A 1 -35.46 -8.49 84.36
CA MET A 1 -36.19 -8.65 83.08
C MET A 1 -36.54 -7.25 82.57
N PHE A 2 -35.72 -6.65 81.70
CA PHE A 2 -36.04 -5.36 81.10
C PHE A 2 -37.10 -5.57 80.00
N SER A 3 -38.35 -5.29 80.32
CA SER A 3 -39.43 -5.28 79.34
C SER A 3 -39.23 -4.06 78.43
N LEU A 4 -38.81 -4.30 77.18
CA LEU A 4 -38.67 -3.24 76.18
C LEU A 4 -40.02 -2.54 75.97
N PRO A 5 -40.07 -1.20 75.94
CA PRO A 5 -41.29 -0.45 75.68
C PRO A 5 -41.98 -0.94 74.40
N HIS A 6 -43.31 -1.05 74.41
CA HIS A 6 -44.09 -1.58 73.27
C HIS A 6 -43.85 -0.82 71.95
N TYR A 7 -43.33 0.41 72.02
CA TYR A 7 -43.00 1.26 70.88
C TYR A 7 -41.62 0.99 70.24
N LEU A 8 -40.72 0.27 70.92
CA LEU A 8 -39.35 0.02 70.44
C LEU A 8 -39.23 -1.19 69.49
N LYS A 9 -40.15 -2.16 69.59
CA LYS A 9 -40.22 -3.33 68.71
C LYS A 9 -40.52 -2.96 67.24
N PRO A 10 -41.51 -2.11 66.92
CA PRO A 10 -41.76 -1.71 65.53
C PRO A 10 -40.63 -0.83 64.97
N ALA A 11 -39.98 -0.01 65.80
CA ALA A 11 -38.84 0.80 65.38
C ALA A 11 -37.61 -0.05 64.99
N LEU A 12 -37.32 -1.11 65.75
CA LEU A 12 -36.26 -2.07 65.41
C LEU A 12 -36.57 -2.86 64.13
N ALA A 13 -37.82 -3.28 63.93
CA ALA A 13 -38.22 -3.97 62.71
C ALA A 13 -38.11 -3.07 61.46
N ALA A 14 -38.50 -1.80 61.58
CA ALA A 14 -38.35 -0.81 60.52
C ALA A 14 -36.86 -0.53 60.19
N ALA A 15 -36.00 -0.42 61.22
CA ALA A 15 -34.56 -0.24 61.03
C ALA A 15 -33.90 -1.46 60.34
N ALA A 16 -34.33 -2.68 60.68
CA ALA A 16 -33.85 -3.90 60.05
C ALA A 16 -34.22 -3.95 58.55
N LEU A 17 -35.45 -3.57 58.19
CA LEU A 17 -35.88 -3.51 56.79
C LEU A 17 -35.11 -2.47 55.98
N LEU A 18 -34.83 -1.30 56.54
CA LEU A 18 -34.01 -0.26 55.90
C LEU A 18 -32.57 -0.74 55.70
N PHE A 19 -32.00 -1.46 56.67
CA PHE A 19 -30.65 -2.02 56.56
C PHE A 19 -30.56 -3.08 55.46
N VAL A 20 -31.54 -3.98 55.37
CA VAL A 20 -31.63 -4.97 54.28
C VAL A 20 -31.81 -4.29 52.93
N GLY A 21 -32.66 -3.25 52.84
CA GLY A 21 -32.82 -2.47 51.61
C GLY A 21 -31.53 -1.76 51.17
N ALA A 22 -30.81 -1.15 52.11
CA ALA A 22 -29.54 -0.46 51.85
C ALA A 22 -28.45 -1.44 51.38
N THR A 23 -28.33 -2.60 52.02
CA THR A 23 -27.36 -3.64 51.64
C THR A 23 -27.68 -4.28 50.28
N ALA A 24 -28.96 -4.53 49.99
CA ALA A 24 -29.40 -5.01 48.68
C ALA A 24 -29.14 -3.99 47.55
N TYR A 25 -29.34 -2.70 47.83
CA TYR A 25 -29.00 -1.64 46.88
C TYR A 25 -27.49 -1.54 46.65
N GLN A 26 -26.69 -1.57 47.72
CA GLN A 26 -25.23 -1.51 47.65
C GLN A 26 -24.66 -2.70 46.86
N SER A 27 -25.14 -3.92 47.13
CA SER A 27 -24.69 -5.13 46.42
C SER A 27 -25.13 -5.13 44.96
N GLY A 28 -26.36 -4.67 44.67
CA GLY A 28 -26.85 -4.50 43.31
C GLY A 28 -25.99 -3.52 42.50
N ARG A 29 -25.62 -2.37 43.09
CA ARG A 29 -24.70 -1.42 42.44
C ARG A 29 -23.32 -2.03 42.22
N HIS A 30 -22.77 -2.72 43.21
CA HIS A 30 -21.45 -3.34 43.10
C HIS A 30 -21.41 -4.42 42.01
N HIS A 31 -22.45 -5.25 41.91
CA HIS A 31 -22.59 -6.22 40.83
C HIS A 31 -22.71 -5.55 39.45
N ALA A 32 -23.47 -4.46 39.35
CA ALA A 32 -23.58 -3.71 38.09
C ALA A 32 -22.22 -3.11 37.66
N GLN A 33 -21.46 -2.53 38.61
CA GLN A 33 -20.11 -2.02 38.37
C GLN A 33 -19.16 -3.11 37.90
N ASN A 34 -19.08 -4.23 38.63
CA ASN A 34 -18.20 -5.34 38.26
C ASN A 34 -18.53 -5.91 36.88
N ARG A 35 -19.83 -5.99 36.51
CA ARG A 35 -20.24 -6.42 35.17
C ARG A 35 -19.84 -5.42 34.09
N CYS A 36 -19.97 -4.12 34.36
CA CYS A 36 -19.54 -3.07 33.44
C CYS A 36 -18.02 -3.14 33.23
N ASP A 37 -17.25 -3.22 34.30
CA ASP A 37 -15.79 -3.29 34.25
C ASP A 37 -15.30 -4.53 33.49
N ALA A 38 -15.93 -5.69 33.71
CA ALA A 38 -15.64 -6.90 32.96
C ALA A 38 -15.97 -6.78 31.46
N GLN A 39 -17.10 -6.14 31.11
CA GLN A 39 -17.46 -5.89 29.71
C GLN A 39 -16.49 -4.92 29.04
N VAL A 40 -16.09 -3.85 29.73
CA VAL A 40 -15.11 -2.88 29.24
C VAL A 40 -13.74 -3.53 29.06
N ALA A 41 -13.30 -4.35 30.01
CA ALA A 41 -12.04 -5.10 29.90
C ALA A 41 -12.04 -6.02 28.68
N LYS A 42 -13.12 -6.81 28.51
CA LYS A 42 -13.28 -7.67 27.32
C LYS A 42 -13.29 -6.86 26.03
N LEU A 43 -13.99 -5.73 26.00
CA LEU A 43 -14.04 -4.87 24.82
C LEU A 43 -12.65 -4.32 24.48
N ARG A 44 -11.88 -3.88 25.49
CA ARG A 44 -10.49 -3.42 25.31
C ARG A 44 -9.59 -4.52 24.75
N GLU A 45 -9.68 -5.73 25.28
CA GLU A 45 -8.92 -6.87 24.77
C GLU A 45 -9.27 -7.19 23.31
N THR A 46 -10.56 -7.23 22.97
CA THR A 46 -10.99 -7.48 21.58
C THR A 46 -10.53 -6.40 20.62
N HIS A 47 -10.59 -5.13 21.04
CA HIS A 47 -10.10 -4.01 20.23
C HIS A 47 -8.58 -4.05 20.07
N ALA A 48 -7.82 -4.33 21.13
CA ALA A 48 -6.37 -4.45 21.06
C ALA A 48 -5.94 -5.57 20.12
N ALA A 49 -6.59 -6.74 20.18
CA ALA A 49 -6.34 -7.84 19.26
C ALA A 49 -6.69 -7.48 17.81
N ALA A 50 -7.80 -6.76 17.58
CA ALA A 50 -8.19 -6.31 16.25
C ALA A 50 -7.20 -5.28 15.68
N LEU A 51 -6.75 -4.32 16.49
CA LEU A 51 -5.75 -3.33 16.11
C LEU A 51 -4.41 -3.99 15.77
N LEU A 52 -3.92 -4.89 16.62
CA LEU A 52 -2.68 -5.60 16.37
C LEU A 52 -2.74 -6.41 15.06
N LYS A 53 -3.87 -7.09 14.82
CA LYS A 53 -4.08 -7.83 13.57
C LYS A 53 -4.12 -6.90 12.36
N ALA A 54 -4.77 -5.74 12.46
CA ALA A 54 -4.81 -4.75 11.38
C ALA A 54 -3.41 -4.18 11.08
N GLU A 55 -2.63 -3.83 12.10
CA GLU A 55 -1.25 -3.37 11.97
C GLU A 55 -0.36 -4.43 11.33
N GLN A 56 -0.47 -5.69 11.75
CA GLN A 56 0.27 -6.81 11.16
C GLN A 56 -0.08 -7.02 9.68
N HIS A 57 -1.37 -6.98 9.31
CA HIS A 57 -1.77 -7.08 7.91
C HIS A 57 -1.27 -5.90 7.08
N TYR A 58 -1.38 -4.68 7.60
CA TYR A 58 -0.92 -3.49 6.90
C TYR A 58 0.59 -3.49 6.68
N THR A 59 1.36 -3.85 7.71
CA THR A 59 2.82 -3.94 7.62
C THR A 59 3.27 -5.04 6.66
N ALA A 60 2.63 -6.20 6.67
CA ALA A 60 2.89 -7.26 5.71
C ALA A 60 2.60 -6.82 4.26
N ALA A 61 1.48 -6.13 4.03
CA ALA A 61 1.14 -5.58 2.72
C ALA A 61 2.16 -4.53 2.27
N LEU A 62 2.60 -3.65 3.18
CA LEU A 62 3.61 -2.63 2.89
C LEU A 62 4.95 -3.26 2.46
N GLN A 63 5.38 -4.32 3.15
CA GLN A 63 6.62 -5.05 2.79
C GLN A 63 6.51 -5.71 1.41
N GLN A 64 5.37 -6.32 1.09
CA GLN A 64 5.13 -6.91 -0.23
C GLN A 64 5.15 -5.83 -1.33
N HIS A 65 4.51 -4.70 -1.10
CA HIS A 65 4.50 -3.59 -2.06
C HIS A 65 5.87 -2.94 -2.23
N ALA A 66 6.67 -2.83 -1.17
CA ALA A 66 8.02 -2.28 -1.25
C ALA A 66 8.92 -3.12 -2.17
N ALA A 67 8.87 -4.45 -2.05
CA ALA A 67 9.64 -5.35 -2.91
C ALA A 67 9.20 -5.24 -4.38
N GLN A 68 7.88 -5.22 -4.64
CA GLN A 68 7.34 -5.05 -5.99
C GLN A 68 7.71 -3.69 -6.60
N TYR A 69 7.69 -2.63 -5.80
CA TYR A 69 8.07 -1.29 -6.23
C TYR A 69 9.54 -1.24 -6.65
N GLN A 70 10.45 -1.80 -5.85
CA GLN A 70 11.87 -1.86 -6.19
C GLN A 70 12.11 -2.66 -7.48
N ALA A 71 11.45 -3.81 -7.65
CA ALA A 71 11.57 -4.61 -8.86
C ALA A 71 11.09 -3.83 -10.11
N ARG A 72 9.96 -3.12 -10.02
CA ARG A 72 9.45 -2.28 -11.12
C ARG A 72 10.40 -1.12 -11.44
N LEU A 73 10.99 -0.50 -10.42
CA LEU A 73 11.95 0.59 -10.61
C LEU A 73 13.22 0.09 -11.32
N GLN A 74 13.71 -1.09 -10.97
CA GLN A 74 14.87 -1.70 -11.64
C GLN A 74 14.56 -2.04 -13.10
N ALA A 75 13.42 -2.67 -13.36
CA ALA A 75 12.98 -2.98 -14.72
C ALA A 75 12.81 -1.71 -15.58
N ALA A 76 12.26 -0.63 -15.02
CA ALA A 76 12.15 0.65 -15.70
C ALA A 76 13.54 1.23 -16.04
N ARG A 77 14.49 1.20 -15.10
CA ARG A 77 15.87 1.67 -15.34
C ARG A 77 16.58 0.86 -16.42
N GLU A 78 16.35 -0.45 -16.49
CA GLU A 78 16.90 -1.30 -17.54
C GLU A 78 16.27 -0.99 -18.90
N ALA A 79 14.94 -0.82 -18.94
CA ALA A 79 14.24 -0.39 -20.15
C ALA A 79 14.76 0.97 -20.65
N ASP A 80 14.97 1.94 -19.77
CA ASP A 80 15.52 3.25 -20.11
C ASP A 80 16.94 3.15 -20.67
N LYS A 81 17.80 2.31 -20.08
CA LYS A 81 19.16 2.07 -20.60
C LYS A 81 19.13 1.47 -22.00
N ASN A 82 18.26 0.49 -22.22
CA ASN A 82 18.12 -0.17 -23.51
C ASN A 82 17.56 0.81 -24.56
N LEU A 83 16.57 1.62 -24.19
CA LEU A 83 16.02 2.66 -25.05
C LEU A 83 17.07 3.73 -25.40
N PHE A 84 17.86 4.16 -24.43
CA PHE A 84 18.95 5.11 -24.66
C PHE A 84 20.00 4.51 -25.61
N ALA A 85 20.43 3.27 -25.38
CA ALA A 85 21.39 2.59 -26.26
C ALA A 85 20.85 2.45 -27.69
N ALA A 86 19.61 2.02 -27.86
CA ALA A 86 18.96 1.92 -29.17
C ALA A 86 18.84 3.28 -29.86
N THR A 87 18.52 4.34 -29.10
CA THR A 87 18.45 5.71 -29.64
C THR A 87 19.82 6.20 -30.12
N VAL A 88 20.88 5.92 -29.36
CA VAL A 88 22.26 6.27 -29.75
C VAL A 88 22.69 5.48 -30.99
N GLN A 89 22.38 4.19 -31.07
CA GLN A 89 22.66 3.36 -32.25
C GLN A 89 21.95 3.91 -33.48
N ALA A 90 20.63 4.10 -33.42
CA ALA A 90 19.84 4.65 -34.51
C ALA A 90 20.35 6.03 -34.98
N ARG A 91 20.77 6.89 -34.03
CA ARG A 91 21.33 8.21 -34.37
C ARG A 91 22.69 8.08 -35.07
N THR A 92 23.51 7.13 -34.64
CA THR A 92 24.82 6.85 -35.25
C THR A 92 24.66 6.29 -36.66
N GLU A 93 23.76 5.32 -36.84
CA GLU A 93 23.44 4.75 -38.15
C GLU A 93 22.91 5.82 -39.12
N SER A 94 21.98 6.67 -38.65
CA SER A 94 21.48 7.79 -39.46
C SER A 94 22.59 8.77 -39.85
N ALA A 95 23.51 9.09 -38.93
CA ALA A 95 24.65 9.95 -39.23
C ALA A 95 25.61 9.31 -40.25
N ASN A 96 25.84 8.00 -40.14
CA ASN A 96 26.68 7.26 -41.09
C ASN A 96 26.04 7.22 -42.48
N HIS A 97 24.74 6.91 -42.57
CA HIS A 97 24.02 6.95 -43.85
C HIS A 97 24.07 8.33 -44.49
N LYS A 98 23.87 9.41 -43.71
CA LYS A 98 24.00 10.78 -44.24
C LYS A 98 25.40 11.09 -44.80
N LYS A 99 26.46 10.55 -44.20
CA LYS A 99 27.83 10.68 -44.71
C LYS A 99 28.10 9.83 -45.95
N GLU A 100 27.39 8.72 -46.12
CA GLU A 100 27.50 7.85 -47.30
C GLU A 100 26.83 8.46 -48.53
N ILE A 101 25.75 9.25 -48.37
CA ILE A 101 24.99 9.85 -49.50
C ILE A 101 25.89 10.57 -50.52
N PRO A 102 26.81 11.50 -50.15
CA PRO A 102 27.66 12.18 -51.12
C PRO A 102 28.60 11.23 -51.88
N HIS A 103 29.12 10.19 -51.21
CA HIS A 103 29.99 9.20 -51.83
C HIS A 103 29.22 8.35 -52.84
N VAL A 104 28.01 7.93 -52.48
CA VAL A 104 27.12 7.17 -53.36
C VAL A 104 26.74 8.02 -54.58
N ILE A 105 26.36 9.29 -54.37
CA ILE A 105 26.04 10.22 -55.46
C ILE A 105 27.26 10.47 -56.36
N GLN A 106 28.46 10.68 -55.80
CA GLN A 106 29.68 10.88 -56.61
C GLN A 106 30.02 9.66 -57.46
N ASN A 107 29.92 8.46 -56.89
CA ASN A 107 30.22 7.22 -57.60
C ASN A 107 29.17 6.92 -58.69
N ASP A 108 27.90 7.21 -58.44
CA ASP A 108 26.84 7.05 -59.43
C ASP A 108 26.85 8.15 -60.50
N ALA A 109 27.23 9.39 -60.17
CA ALA A 109 27.33 10.49 -61.14
C ALA A 109 28.46 10.29 -62.16
N ALA A 110 29.47 9.46 -61.84
CA ALA A 110 30.45 9.00 -62.82
C ALA A 110 29.84 8.06 -63.88
N ALA A 111 28.64 7.53 -63.62
CA ALA A 111 27.86 6.64 -64.47
C ALA A 111 26.49 7.27 -64.83
N ASP A 112 26.49 8.26 -65.71
CA ASP A 112 25.31 8.83 -66.38
C ASP A 112 24.22 9.44 -65.46
N CYS A 113 24.18 10.78 -65.38
CA CYS A 113 23.42 11.58 -64.39
C CYS A 113 21.87 11.54 -64.47
N SER A 114 21.27 10.62 -65.22
CA SER A 114 19.83 10.65 -65.54
C SER A 114 18.97 9.67 -64.73
N VAL A 115 19.57 8.74 -63.99
CA VAL A 115 18.88 7.73 -63.17
C VAL A 115 19.63 7.54 -61.85
N LEU A 116 18.95 7.19 -60.74
CA LEU A 116 19.62 6.71 -59.54
C LEU A 116 20.49 5.50 -59.92
N GLY A 117 21.81 5.61 -59.80
CA GLY A 117 22.72 4.52 -60.10
C GLY A 117 22.55 3.36 -59.12
N THR A 118 23.23 2.24 -59.41
CA THR A 118 23.08 0.99 -58.66
C THR A 118 23.40 1.17 -57.17
N LEU A 119 24.38 2.00 -56.82
CA LEU A 119 24.75 2.23 -55.42
C LEU A 119 23.71 3.09 -54.71
N GLY A 120 23.13 4.08 -55.38
CA GLY A 120 22.03 4.91 -54.91
C GLY A 120 20.78 4.09 -54.64
N LEU A 121 20.44 3.16 -55.52
CA LEU A 121 19.29 2.27 -55.35
C LEU A 121 19.49 1.34 -54.14
N GLN A 122 20.69 0.76 -53.98
CA GLN A 122 21.03 -0.07 -52.82
C GLN A 122 21.01 0.73 -51.51
N HIS A 123 21.53 1.95 -51.52
CA HIS A 123 21.49 2.84 -50.36
C HIS A 123 20.06 3.25 -49.98
N TYR A 124 19.21 3.50 -50.97
CA TYR A 124 17.79 3.79 -50.77
C TYR A 124 17.03 2.58 -50.18
N GLN A 125 17.26 1.37 -50.69
CA GLN A 125 16.66 0.15 -50.13
C GLN A 125 17.07 -0.07 -48.67
N LYS A 126 18.37 0.05 -48.38
CA LYS A 126 18.92 -0.09 -47.03
C LYS A 126 18.34 0.94 -46.05
N SER A 127 18.16 2.18 -46.48
CA SER A 127 17.58 3.24 -45.62
C SER A 127 16.08 3.08 -45.36
N LEU A 128 15.38 2.31 -46.20
CA LEU A 128 14.00 1.87 -45.96
C LEU A 128 13.91 0.56 -45.15
N GLY A 129 15.05 -0.06 -44.82
CA GLY A 129 15.11 -1.31 -44.05
C GLY A 129 14.84 -2.57 -44.87
N TYR A 130 14.99 -2.50 -46.20
CA TYR A 130 15.01 -3.68 -47.09
C TYR A 130 16.38 -4.35 -47.14
#